data_AF-A0A427TSE9-F1
#
_entry.id   AF-A0A427TSE9-F1
#
_cell.length_a   1.000
_cell.length_b   1.000
_cell.length_c   1.000
_cell.angle_alpha   90.00
_cell.angle_beta   90.00
_cell.angle_gamma   90.00
#
_symmetry.space_group_name_H-M   'P 1'
#
loop_
_entity.id
_entity.type
_entity.pdbx_description
1 polymer ?
#
loop_
_entity_poly.entity_id
_entity_poly.type
_entity_poly.pdbx_seq_one_letter_code
_entity_poly.pdbx_strand_id
1 'polypeptide(L)'
;MEFLLLFGLHFFIMGSLVMLFSGIVTFLWPHLHFLITITLFGLVGLIYAAIFKVMDLAIFAVFYNMILSMIAVGLVKLGFYFKRVADRQSEEVA
;
A
#
# COMPACT_ATOMS: atom_id res chain seq x y z
N MET A 1 -17.73 -22.19 7.41
CA MET A 1 -16.27 -21.97 7.53
C MET A 1 -15.63 -21.62 6.19
N GLU A 2 -16.09 -22.20 5.08
CA GLU A 2 -15.52 -22.00 3.73
C GLU A 2 -15.61 -20.55 3.22
N PHE A 3 -16.71 -19.84 3.51
CA PHE A 3 -16.89 -18.44 3.10
C PHE A 3 -15.84 -17.50 3.71
N LEU A 4 -15.59 -17.59 5.02
CA LEU A 4 -14.58 -16.77 5.71
C LEU A 4 -13.17 -17.05 5.19
N LEU A 5 -12.88 -18.31 4.85
CA LEU A 5 -11.60 -18.73 4.29
C LEU A 5 -11.39 -18.17 2.88
N LEU A 6 -12.38 -18.30 2.00
CA LEU A 6 -12.34 -17.77 0.63
C LEU A 6 -12.29 -16.24 0.61
N PHE A 7 -13.11 -15.59 1.44
CA PHE A 7 -13.14 -14.14 1.58
C PHE A 7 -11.80 -13.61 2.11
N GLY A 8 -11.29 -14.21 3.18
CA GLY A 8 -10.00 -13.85 3.77
C GLY A 8 -8.85 -14.04 2.79
N LEU A 9 -8.83 -15.15 2.03
CA LEU A 9 -7.82 -15.40 1.01
C LEU A 9 -7.88 -14.36 -0.12
N HIS A 10 -9.07 -14.03 -0.62
CA HIS A 10 -9.24 -13.00 -1.65
C HIS A 10 -8.76 -11.64 -1.16
N PHE A 11 -9.15 -11.24 0.06
CA PHE A 11 -8.71 -9.99 0.67
C PHE A 11 -7.20 -9.95 0.89
N PHE A 12 -6.60 -11.08 1.28
CA PHE A 12 -5.17 -11.20 1.48
C PHE A 12 -4.39 -11.04 0.17
N ILE A 13 -4.83 -11.72 -0.90
CA ILE A 13 -4.22 -11.60 -2.23
C ILE A 13 -4.36 -10.16 -2.74
N MET A 14 -5.56 -9.60 -2.66
CA MET A 14 -5.81 -8.22 -3.09
C MET A 14 -4.97 -7.21 -2.30
N GLY A 15 -4.95 -7.33 -0.97
CA GLY A 15 -4.18 -6.46 -0.08
C GLY A 15 -2.68 -6.56 -0.36
N SER A 16 -2.17 -7.77 -0.60
CA SER A 16 -0.77 -8.00 -0.97
C SER A 16 -0.41 -7.32 -2.29
N LEU A 17 -1.29 -7.40 -3.30
CA LEU A 17 -1.10 -6.70 -4.58
C LEU A 17 -1.11 -5.18 -4.38
N VAL A 18 -2.07 -4.65 -3.63
CA VAL A 18 -2.16 -3.22 -3.31
C VAL A 18 -0.90 -2.74 -2.61
N MET A 19 -0.41 -3.50 -1.63
CA MET A 19 0.83 -3.20 -0.90
C MET A 19 2.04 -3.21 -1.85
N LEU A 20 2.17 -4.24 -2.69
CA LEU A 20 3.26 -4.36 -3.65
C LEU A 20 3.27 -3.20 -4.65
N PHE A 21 2.14 -2.94 -5.31
CA PHE A 21 2.04 -1.90 -6.32
C PHE A 21 2.20 -0.50 -5.74
N SER A 22 1.62 -0.21 -4.57
CA SER A 22 1.81 1.09 -3.92
C SER A 22 3.25 1.32 -3.49
N GLY A 23 3.94 0.27 -3.03
CA GLY A 23 5.38 0.30 -2.77
C GLY A 23 6.18 0.58 -4.05
N ILE A 24 5.93 -0.17 -5.13
CA ILE A 24 6.64 0.00 -6.42
C ILE A 24 6.42 1.41 -6.99
N VAL A 25 5.18 1.90 -6.99
CA VAL A 25 4.86 3.26 -7.48
C VAL A 25 5.61 4.32 -6.67
N THR A 26 5.64 4.17 -5.34
CA THR A 26 6.37 5.09 -4.45
C THR A 26 7.88 5.01 -4.67
N PHE A 27 8.41 3.83 -4.97
CA PHE A 27 9.83 3.62 -5.21
C PHE A 27 10.27 4.22 -6.54
N LEU A 28 9.48 4.07 -7.61
CA LEU A 28 9.74 4.63 -8.94
C LEU A 28 9.53 6.14 -8.98
N TRP A 29 8.53 6.66 -8.26
CA TRP A 29 8.25 8.09 -8.16
C TRP A 29 8.33 8.58 -6.71
N PRO A 30 9.54 8.73 -6.14
CA PRO A 30 9.73 9.15 -4.75
C PRO A 30 9.26 10.59 -4.48
N HIS A 31 9.07 11.40 -5.53
CA HIS A 31 8.55 12.77 -5.43
C HIS A 31 7.01 12.83 -5.37
N LEU A 32 6.31 11.71 -5.62
CA LEU A 32 4.85 11.68 -5.58
C LEU A 32 4.37 11.85 -4.13
N HIS A 33 3.34 12.67 -3.93
CA HIS A 33 2.79 12.90 -2.60
C HIS A 33 2.13 11.61 -2.09
N PHE A 34 2.53 11.16 -0.89
CA PHE A 34 2.07 9.87 -0.33
C PHE A 34 0.55 9.75 -0.23
N LEU A 35 -0.14 10.88 0.03
CA LEU A 35 -1.60 10.93 0.06
C LEU A 35 -2.22 10.52 -1.29
N ILE A 36 -1.61 10.88 -2.42
CA ILE A 36 -2.13 10.55 -3.75
C ILE A 36 -2.10 9.04 -3.94
N THR A 37 -0.98 8.39 -3.60
CA THR A 37 -0.85 6.93 -3.65
C THR A 37 -1.91 6.27 -2.77
N ILE A 38 -2.04 6.70 -1.51
CA ILE A 38 -2.97 6.11 -0.55
C ILE A 38 -4.42 6.24 -1.04
N THR A 39 -4.83 7.42 -1.53
CA THR A 39 -6.19 7.62 -2.05
C THR A 39 -6.45 6.80 -3.31
N LEU A 40 -5.49 6.74 -4.24
CA LEU A 40 -5.62 5.96 -5.47
C LEU A 40 -5.85 4.48 -5.17
N PHE A 41 -5.04 3.89 -4.28
CA PHE A 41 -5.15 2.49 -3.90
C PHE A 41 -6.34 2.21 -2.97
N GLY A 42 -6.78 3.20 -2.18
CA GLY A 42 -8.04 3.14 -1.45
C GLY A 42 -9.25 2.99 -2.38
N LEU A 43 -9.29 3.75 -3.48
CA LEU A 43 -10.36 3.66 -4.49
C LEU A 43 -10.41 2.28 -5.17
N VAL A 44 -9.29 1.57 -5.30
CA VAL A 44 -9.28 0.18 -5.79
C VAL A 44 -10.10 -0.73 -4.87
N GLY A 45 -10.13 -0.46 -3.55
CA GLY A 45 -11.01 -1.14 -2.59
C GLY A 45 -12.50 -0.94 -2.89
N LEU A 46 -12.88 0.27 -3.31
CA LEU A 46 -14.26 0.60 -3.68
C LEU A 46 -14.66 -0.08 -4.99
N ILE A 47 -13.79 -0.04 -6.00
CA ILE A 47 -13.99 -0.72 -7.29
C ILE A 47 -14.16 -2.22 -7.08
N TYR A 48 -13.33 -2.81 -6.22
CA TYR A 48 -13.42 -4.23 -5.87
C TYR A 48 -14.77 -4.57 -5.23
N ALA A 49 -15.20 -3.81 -4.23
CA ALA A 49 -16.49 -4.02 -3.57
C ALA A 49 -17.67 -3.92 -4.55
N ALA A 50 -17.59 -3.03 -5.54
CA ALA A 50 -18.60 -2.88 -6.59
C ALA A 50 -18.63 -4.09 -7.54
N ILE A 51 -17.47 -4.60 -7.99
CA ILE A 51 -17.38 -5.76 -8.90
C ILE A 51 -17.94 -7.02 -8.25
N PHE A 52 -17.59 -7.26 -6.98
CA PHE A 52 -18.02 -8.45 -6.25
C PHE A 52 -19.40 -8.31 -5.58
N LYS A 53 -20.10 -7.18 -5.81
CA LYS A 53 -21.42 -6.87 -5.23
C LYS A 53 -21.47 -6.98 -3.70
N VAL A 54 -20.36 -6.65 -3.03
CA VAL A 54 -20.22 -6.63 -1.56
C VAL A 54 -20.08 -5.19 -1.08
N MET A 55 -21.06 -4.36 -1.42
CA MET A 55 -21.05 -2.93 -1.07
C MET A 55 -21.08 -2.67 0.45
N ASP A 56 -21.68 -3.56 1.24
CA ASP A 56 -21.68 -3.45 2.72
C ASP A 56 -20.25 -3.47 3.30
N LEU A 57 -19.31 -4.09 2.59
CA LEU A 57 -17.90 -4.18 2.97
C LEU A 57 -17.03 -3.15 2.25
N ALA A 58 -17.60 -2.25 1.45
CA ALA A 58 -16.84 -1.29 0.64
C ALA A 58 -16.00 -0.35 1.51
N ILE A 59 -16.58 0.17 2.59
CA ILE A 59 -15.87 1.06 3.53
C ILE A 59 -14.68 0.32 4.14
N PHE A 60 -14.89 -0.92 4.61
CA PHE A 60 -13.83 -1.76 5.13
C PHE A 60 -12.72 -2.00 4.10
N ALA A 61 -13.08 -2.33 2.86
CA ALA A 61 -12.14 -2.56 1.76
C ALA A 61 -11.27 -1.32 1.46
N VAL A 62 -11.89 -0.14 1.43
CA VAL A 62 -11.18 1.14 1.22
C VAL A 62 -10.18 1.39 2.34
N PHE A 63 -10.62 1.34 3.59
CA PHE A 63 -9.73 1.58 4.74
C PHE A 63 -8.60 0.55 4.85
N TYR A 64 -8.92 -0.73 4.62
CA TYR A 64 -7.93 -1.80 4.61
C TYR A 64 -6.82 -1.52 3.57
N ASN A 65 -7.20 -1.16 2.35
CA ASN A 65 -6.23 -0.83 1.30
C ASN A 65 -5.46 0.45 1.57
N MET A 66 -6.11 1.47 2.15
CA MET A 66 -5.42 2.70 2.55
C MET A 66 -4.35 2.44 3.61
N ILE A 67 -4.64 1.60 4.61
CA ILE A 67 -3.67 1.23 5.66
C ILE A 67 -2.50 0.47 5.04
N LEU A 68 -2.77 -0.55 4.22
CA LEU A 68 -1.70 -1.32 3.55
C LEU A 68 -0.84 -0.44 2.64
N SER A 69 -1.47 0.45 1.88
CA SER A 69 -0.75 1.40 1.03
C SER A 69 0.11 2.36 1.85
N MET A 70 -0.39 2.83 2.99
CA MET A 70 0.37 3.68 3.92
C MET A 70 1.60 2.96 4.47
N ILE A 71 1.46 1.68 4.85
CA ILE A 71 2.59 0.85 5.31
C ILE A 71 3.63 0.71 4.19
N ALA A 72 3.20 0.37 2.96
CA ALA A 72 4.11 0.20 1.83
C ALA A 72 4.89 1.49 1.51
N VAL A 73 4.18 2.61 1.42
CA VAL A 73 4.76 3.94 1.19
C VAL A 73 5.73 4.31 2.31
N GLY A 74 5.35 4.03 3.56
CA GLY A 74 6.18 4.27 4.74
C GLY A 74 7.49 3.48 4.69
N LEU A 75 7.43 2.19 4.38
CA LEU A 75 8.62 1.34 4.24
C LEU A 75 9.58 1.84 3.15
N VAL A 76 9.06 2.25 2.00
CA VAL A 76 9.87 2.81 0.91
C VAL A 76 10.56 4.10 1.33
N LYS A 77 9.83 5.02 1.98
CA LYS A 77 10.41 6.28 2.48
C LYS A 77 11.45 6.05 3.56
N LEU A 78 11.25 5.09 4.46
CA LEU A 78 12.24 4.68 5.44
C LEU A 78 13.50 4.13 4.77
N GLY A 79 13.35 3.32 3.72
CA GLY A 79 14.48 2.83 2.92
C GLY A 79 15.31 3.98 2.32
N PHE A 80 14.65 4.97 1.71
CA PHE A 80 15.33 6.17 1.20
C PHE A 80 15.99 7.02 2.30
N TYR A 81 15.35 7.10 3.48
CA TYR A 81 15.92 7.79 4.62
C TYR A 81 17.20 7.12 5.11
N PHE A 82 17.20 5.80 5.32
CA PHE A 82 18.40 5.07 5.74
C PHE A 82 19.53 5.15 4.72
N LYS A 83 19.20 5.08 3.42
CA LYS A 83 20.19 5.29 2.35
C LYS A 83 20.85 6.66 2.49
N ARG A 84 20.06 7.72 2.65
CA ARG A 84 20.58 9.09 2.80
C ARG A 84 21.44 9.28 4.05
N VAL A 85 21.10 8.61 5.15
CA VAL A 85 21.89 8.63 6.38
C VAL A 85 23.22 7.91 6.19
N ALA A 86 23.20 6.72 5.56
CA ALA A 86 24.41 5.96 5.26
C ALA A 86 25.37 6.72 4.34
N ASP A 87 24.84 7.35 3.28
CA ASP A 87 25.64 8.15 2.34
C ASP A 87 26.33 9.33 3.06
N ARG A 88 25.63 10.03 3.96
CA ARG A 88 26.22 11.13 4.77
C ARG A 88 27.34 10.66 5.70
N GLN A 89 27.15 9.53 6.38
CA GLN A 89 28.18 9.02 7.28
C GLN A 89 29.40 8.50 6.52
N SER A 90 29.24 8.03 5.28
CA SER A 90 30.37 7.67 4.44
C SER A 90 31.18 8.89 3.99
N GLU A 91 30.53 10.03 3.76
CA GLU A 91 31.21 11.30 3.39
C GLU A 91 31.96 11.95 4.58
N GLU A 92 31.49 11.77 5.82
CA GLU A 92 32.16 12.30 7.02
C GLU A 92 33.44 11.53 7.41
N VAL A 93 33.63 10.32 6.89
CA VAL A 93 34.77 9.43 7.21
C VAL A 93 35.86 9.44 6.11
N ALA A 94 35.58 10.03 4.94
CA ALA A 94 36.51 10.15 3.81
C ALA A 94 37.27 11.48 3.82
#